data_AF-A0A269P9Y1-F1
#
_entry.id   AF-A0A269P9Y1-F1
#
_cell.length_a   1.000
_cell.length_b   1.000
_cell.length_c   1.000
_cell.angle_alpha   90.00
_cell.angle_beta   90.00
_cell.angle_gamma   90.00
#
_symmetry.space_group_name_H-M   'P 1'
#
loop_
_entity.id
_entity.type
_entity.pdbx_description
1 polymer ?
#
loop_
_entity_poly.entity_id
_entity_poly.type
_entity_poly.pdbx_seq_one_letter_code
_entity_poly.pdbx_strand_id
1 'polypeptide(L)'
;MTVLTDFIAIDRNGMHILAAAVGKPVDELVAMGMPRDRARQVHAAASVLCAKTSHSKYQQRAQAGARANGHRVETLSYITRAAQSIRETTVRWSFIETLCNTAGDLAWIRRRAAELKKELVPAVPRSVRASVKHHGDGMATLRVTGSALAVQGVYDAAKDDVAGWLANDCPKADYTVRVTANLDLGDYVKIVSGAGDDVEVHFANGVVVSGA
;
A
#
# COMPACT_ATOMS: atom_id res chain seq x y z
N MET A 1 -39.34 -8.58 -20.01
CA MET A 1 -38.62 -7.71 -19.06
C MET A 1 -38.04 -6.54 -19.84
N THR A 2 -37.87 -5.36 -19.22
CA THR A 2 -37.25 -4.19 -19.88
C THR A 2 -35.77 -4.11 -19.53
N VAL A 3 -34.97 -3.49 -20.40
CA VAL A 3 -33.52 -3.28 -20.18
C VAL A 3 -33.23 -2.61 -18.82
N LEU A 4 -34.07 -1.67 -18.40
CA LEU A 4 -33.94 -0.98 -17.11
C LEU A 4 -34.18 -1.93 -15.93
N THR A 5 -35.17 -2.83 -16.04
CA THR A 5 -35.44 -3.84 -15.00
C THR A 5 -34.28 -4.81 -14.86
N ASP A 6 -33.71 -5.27 -15.97
CA ASP A 6 -32.55 -6.17 -15.99
C ASP A 6 -31.33 -5.50 -15.37
N PHE A 7 -31.08 -4.23 -15.72
CA PHE A 7 -30.01 -3.44 -15.14
C PHE A 7 -30.13 -3.32 -13.61
N ILE A 8 -31.31 -2.95 -13.10
CA ILE A 8 -31.55 -2.83 -11.65
C ILE A 8 -31.36 -4.18 -10.94
N ALA A 9 -31.82 -5.28 -11.54
CA ALA A 9 -31.65 -6.60 -10.98
C ALA A 9 -30.18 -7.02 -10.91
N ILE A 10 -29.39 -6.78 -11.97
CA ILE A 10 -27.95 -7.08 -12.03
C ILE A 10 -27.18 -6.21 -11.04
N ASP A 11 -27.48 -4.92 -11.00
CA ASP A 11 -26.81 -3.94 -10.15
C ASP A 11 -26.93 -4.31 -8.66
N ARG A 12 -28.10 -4.76 -8.22
CA ARG A 12 -28.34 -5.23 -6.83
C ARG A 12 -27.77 -6.62 -6.53
N ASN A 13 -27.15 -7.29 -7.49
CA ASN A 13 -26.72 -8.69 -7.37
C ASN A 13 -25.18 -8.86 -7.34
N GLY A 14 -24.47 -7.88 -6.77
CA GLY A 14 -23.01 -7.84 -6.79
C GLY A 14 -22.34 -9.09 -6.21
N MET A 15 -22.90 -9.66 -5.13
CA MET A 15 -22.34 -10.88 -4.53
C MET A 15 -22.41 -12.09 -5.47
N HIS A 16 -23.47 -12.21 -6.27
CA HIS A 16 -23.59 -13.32 -7.24
C HIS A 16 -22.62 -13.14 -8.40
N ILE A 17 -22.41 -11.90 -8.85
CA ILE A 17 -21.39 -11.57 -9.86
C ILE A 17 -19.99 -11.94 -9.36
N LEU A 18 -19.65 -11.60 -8.10
CA LEU A 18 -18.36 -11.99 -7.52
C LEU A 18 -18.21 -13.51 -7.38
N ALA A 19 -19.27 -14.21 -6.98
CA ALA A 19 -19.27 -15.66 -6.89
C ALA A 19 -19.03 -16.33 -8.26
N ALA A 20 -19.59 -15.78 -9.35
CA ALA A 20 -19.34 -16.28 -10.71
C ALA A 20 -17.91 -15.98 -11.22
N ALA A 21 -17.26 -14.96 -10.66
CA ALA A 21 -15.91 -14.56 -11.04
C ALA A 21 -14.80 -15.27 -10.23
N VAL A 22 -15.13 -15.96 -9.15
CA VAL A 22 -14.13 -16.60 -8.28
C VAL A 22 -13.34 -17.66 -9.07
N GLY A 23 -12.02 -17.64 -8.93
CA GLY A 23 -11.12 -18.57 -9.63
C GLY A 23 -10.79 -18.19 -11.08
N LYS A 24 -11.48 -17.21 -11.69
CA LYS A 24 -11.13 -16.71 -13.02
C LYS A 24 -9.97 -15.71 -12.94
N PRO A 25 -8.88 -15.90 -13.70
CA PRO A 25 -7.83 -14.91 -13.80
C PRO A 25 -8.33 -13.63 -14.47
N VAL A 26 -7.64 -12.51 -14.24
CA VAL A 26 -8.01 -11.20 -14.79
C VAL A 26 -8.13 -11.23 -16.31
N ASP A 27 -7.21 -11.92 -17.00
CA ASP A 27 -7.20 -11.99 -18.47
C ASP A 27 -8.41 -12.76 -19.03
N GLU A 28 -8.93 -13.77 -18.31
CA GLU A 28 -10.16 -14.46 -18.71
C GLU A 28 -11.37 -13.53 -18.62
N LEU A 29 -11.49 -12.74 -17.54
CA LEU A 29 -12.55 -11.74 -17.40
C LEU A 29 -12.47 -10.67 -18.50
N VAL A 30 -11.26 -10.28 -18.89
CA VAL A 30 -11.03 -9.34 -20.01
C VAL A 30 -11.44 -9.96 -21.35
N ALA A 31 -11.10 -11.22 -21.59
CA ALA A 31 -11.52 -11.95 -22.79
C ALA A 31 -13.06 -12.08 -22.89
N MET A 32 -13.77 -12.09 -21.76
CA MET A 32 -15.23 -12.03 -21.70
C MET A 32 -15.81 -10.62 -21.98
N GLY A 33 -14.97 -9.63 -22.30
CA GLY A 33 -15.38 -8.27 -22.63
C GLY A 33 -15.38 -7.28 -21.46
N MET A 34 -14.88 -7.67 -20.28
CA MET A 34 -14.77 -6.74 -19.15
C MET A 34 -13.55 -5.81 -19.32
N PRO A 35 -13.67 -4.49 -19.08
CA PRO A 35 -12.51 -3.61 -19.03
C PRO A 35 -11.46 -4.08 -18.02
N ARG A 36 -10.16 -3.94 -18.33
CA ARG A 36 -9.06 -4.53 -17.53
C ARG A 36 -9.00 -4.01 -16.10
N ASP A 37 -9.26 -2.72 -15.91
CA ASP A 37 -9.35 -2.09 -14.59
C ASP A 37 -10.52 -2.68 -13.78
N ARG A 38 -11.67 -2.88 -14.42
CA ARG A 38 -12.85 -3.48 -13.79
C ARG A 38 -12.64 -4.96 -13.48
N ALA A 39 -12.01 -5.72 -14.39
CA ALA A 39 -11.65 -7.12 -14.19
C ALA A 39 -10.74 -7.30 -12.96
N ARG A 40 -9.75 -6.43 -12.77
CA ARG A 40 -8.90 -6.43 -11.57
C ARG A 40 -9.72 -6.19 -10.29
N GLN A 41 -10.65 -5.25 -10.31
CA GLN A 41 -11.51 -4.96 -9.15
C GLN A 41 -12.42 -6.13 -8.78
N VAL A 42 -13.04 -6.76 -9.78
CA VAL A 42 -13.91 -7.92 -9.61
C VAL A 42 -13.10 -9.12 -9.11
N HIS A 43 -11.98 -9.43 -9.77
CA HIS A 43 -11.09 -10.51 -9.38
C HIS A 43 -10.61 -10.36 -7.94
N ALA A 44 -10.11 -9.18 -7.55
CA ALA A 44 -9.63 -8.95 -6.19
C ALA A 44 -10.75 -9.10 -5.13
N ALA A 45 -11.95 -8.58 -5.42
CA ALA A 45 -13.08 -8.71 -4.51
C ALA A 45 -13.58 -10.16 -4.39
N ALA A 46 -13.66 -10.90 -5.51
CA ALA A 46 -14.03 -12.31 -5.55
C ALA A 46 -13.03 -13.19 -4.79
N SER A 47 -11.72 -12.92 -4.94
CA SER A 47 -10.66 -13.63 -4.20
C SER A 47 -10.79 -13.45 -2.68
N VAL A 48 -11.26 -12.30 -2.20
CA VAL A 48 -11.48 -12.09 -0.75
C VAL A 48 -12.81 -12.71 -0.30
N LEU A 49 -13.91 -12.39 -0.99
CA LEU A 49 -15.26 -12.70 -0.50
C LEU A 49 -15.74 -14.11 -0.86
N CYS A 50 -15.15 -14.76 -1.85
CA CYS A 50 -15.64 -16.03 -2.39
C CYS A 50 -14.61 -17.18 -2.39
N ALA A 51 -13.30 -16.89 -2.36
CA ALA A 51 -12.30 -17.96 -2.32
C ALA A 51 -12.25 -18.63 -0.93
N LYS A 52 -11.69 -19.84 -0.86
CA LYS A 52 -11.53 -20.56 0.42
C LYS A 52 -10.70 -19.74 1.41
N THR A 53 -11.14 -19.70 2.66
CA THR A 53 -10.47 -18.97 3.76
C THR A 53 -10.61 -19.72 5.07
N SER A 54 -9.66 -19.54 5.98
CA SER A 54 -9.73 -20.07 7.36
C SER A 54 -10.82 -19.42 8.20
N HIS A 55 -11.33 -18.24 7.79
CA HIS A 55 -12.37 -17.48 8.49
C HIS A 55 -13.75 -17.66 7.83
N SER A 56 -14.07 -18.90 7.44
CA SER A 56 -15.26 -19.23 6.64
C SER A 56 -16.57 -18.74 7.24
N LYS A 57 -16.72 -18.74 8.57
CA LYS A 57 -17.92 -18.22 9.25
C LYS A 57 -18.10 -16.72 9.04
N TYR A 58 -17.03 -15.92 9.14
CA TYR A 58 -17.07 -14.48 8.84
C TYR A 58 -17.42 -14.24 7.37
N GLN A 59 -16.79 -15.00 6.46
CA GLN A 59 -17.07 -14.91 5.04
C GLN A 59 -18.53 -15.23 4.72
N GLN A 60 -19.09 -16.30 5.30
CA GLN A 60 -20.50 -16.65 5.11
C GLN A 60 -21.45 -15.56 5.58
N ARG A 61 -21.21 -14.97 6.76
CA ARG A 61 -22.03 -13.88 7.29
C ARG A 61 -21.89 -12.60 6.47
N ALA A 62 -20.69 -12.29 5.98
CA ALA A 62 -20.46 -11.18 5.07
C ALA A 62 -21.21 -11.38 3.74
N GLN A 63 -21.14 -12.58 3.16
CA GLN A 63 -21.88 -12.92 1.94
C GLN A 63 -23.40 -12.81 2.14
N ALA A 64 -23.92 -13.31 3.27
CA ALA A 64 -25.34 -13.24 3.61
C ALA A 64 -25.81 -11.78 3.75
N GLY A 65 -25.07 -10.96 4.51
CA GLY A 65 -25.36 -9.54 4.67
C GLY A 65 -25.34 -8.79 3.33
N ALA A 66 -24.33 -9.03 2.51
CA ALA A 66 -24.21 -8.40 1.20
C ALA A 66 -25.37 -8.74 0.25
N ARG A 67 -25.86 -10.00 0.29
CA ARG A 67 -27.04 -10.43 -0.45
C ARG A 67 -28.31 -9.76 0.08
N ALA A 68 -28.51 -9.74 1.40
CA ALA A 68 -29.67 -9.12 2.03
C ALA A 68 -29.75 -7.61 1.73
N ASN A 69 -28.61 -6.92 1.75
CA ASN A 69 -28.52 -5.49 1.47
C ASN A 69 -28.47 -5.15 -0.03
N GLY A 70 -28.42 -6.15 -0.92
CA GLY A 70 -28.34 -5.94 -2.38
C GLY A 70 -27.12 -5.13 -2.79
N HIS A 71 -25.96 -5.38 -2.18
CA HIS A 71 -24.75 -4.62 -2.47
C HIS A 71 -24.27 -4.82 -3.90
N ARG A 72 -23.96 -3.69 -4.55
CA ARG A 72 -23.32 -3.62 -5.87
C ARG A 72 -21.87 -4.10 -5.81
N VAL A 73 -21.34 -4.49 -6.97
CA VAL A 73 -19.93 -4.90 -7.11
C VAL A 73 -18.98 -3.79 -6.64
N GLU A 74 -19.26 -2.52 -6.97
CA GLU A 74 -18.47 -1.34 -6.57
C GLU A 74 -18.35 -1.24 -5.05
N THR A 75 -19.46 -1.47 -4.34
CA THR A 75 -19.50 -1.44 -2.87
C THR A 75 -18.64 -2.55 -2.29
N LEU A 76 -18.77 -3.77 -2.81
CA LEU A 76 -18.00 -4.93 -2.34
C LEU A 76 -16.50 -4.79 -2.65
N SER A 77 -16.16 -4.29 -3.84
CA SER A 77 -14.76 -3.97 -4.22
C SER A 77 -14.19 -2.85 -3.35
N TYR A 78 -14.99 -1.87 -2.94
CA TYR A 78 -14.54 -0.85 -2.00
C TYR A 78 -14.27 -1.46 -0.61
N ILE A 79 -15.21 -2.24 -0.05
CA ILE A 79 -15.08 -2.86 1.28
C ILE A 79 -13.81 -3.71 1.35
N THR A 80 -13.61 -4.61 0.37
CA THR A 80 -12.44 -5.51 0.34
C THR A 80 -11.13 -4.75 0.21
N ARG A 81 -11.08 -3.70 -0.62
CA ARG A 81 -9.91 -2.82 -0.75
C ARG A 81 -9.60 -2.07 0.55
N ALA A 82 -10.61 -1.46 1.17
CA ALA A 82 -10.44 -0.70 2.42
C ALA A 82 -9.89 -1.59 3.55
N ALA A 83 -10.34 -2.84 3.59
CA ALA A 83 -9.90 -3.84 4.56
C ALA A 83 -8.41 -4.23 4.43
N GLN A 84 -7.78 -4.08 3.26
CA GLN A 84 -6.38 -4.49 3.03
C GLN A 84 -5.38 -3.82 3.98
N SER A 85 -5.69 -2.59 4.40
CA SER A 85 -4.84 -1.84 5.33
C SER A 85 -4.88 -2.36 6.78
N ILE A 86 -5.84 -3.21 7.13
CA ILE A 86 -5.97 -3.82 8.46
C ILE A 86 -5.09 -5.06 8.49
N ARG A 87 -4.04 -5.07 9.30
CA ARG A 87 -3.04 -6.15 9.33
C ARG A 87 -3.52 -7.41 10.04
N GLU A 88 -4.20 -7.24 11.17
CA GLU A 88 -4.72 -8.37 11.94
C GLU A 88 -5.94 -8.97 11.23
N THR A 89 -5.88 -10.28 10.97
CA THR A 89 -6.80 -10.97 10.06
C THR A 89 -8.22 -11.04 10.62
N THR A 90 -8.38 -11.23 11.93
CA THR A 90 -9.70 -11.36 12.57
C THR A 90 -10.45 -10.03 12.53
N VAL A 91 -9.76 -8.93 12.87
CA VAL A 91 -10.25 -7.55 12.80
C VAL A 91 -10.55 -7.17 11.36
N ARG A 92 -9.72 -7.60 10.39
CA ARG A 92 -10.02 -7.42 8.96
C ARG A 92 -11.34 -8.09 8.58
N TRP A 93 -11.57 -9.32 9.03
CA TRP A 93 -12.82 -10.04 8.74
C TRP A 93 -14.03 -9.45 9.46
N SER A 94 -13.86 -9.03 10.72
CA SER A 94 -14.89 -8.29 11.47
C SER A 94 -15.28 -7.02 10.71
N PHE A 95 -14.30 -6.23 10.24
CA PHE A 95 -14.54 -5.05 9.41
C PHE A 95 -15.31 -5.36 8.12
N ILE A 96 -14.90 -6.39 7.38
CA ILE A 96 -15.59 -6.81 6.14
C ILE A 96 -17.03 -7.23 6.44
N GLU A 97 -17.23 -8.07 7.46
CA GLU A 97 -18.54 -8.56 7.84
C GLU A 97 -19.46 -7.41 8.25
N THR A 98 -19.02 -6.52 9.14
CA THR A 98 -19.82 -5.39 9.60
C THR A 98 -20.26 -4.52 8.43
N LEU A 99 -19.36 -4.20 7.49
CA LEU A 99 -19.72 -3.37 6.34
C LEU A 99 -20.65 -4.08 5.37
N CYS A 100 -20.48 -5.38 5.13
CA CYS A 100 -21.42 -6.14 4.29
C CYS A 100 -22.81 -6.26 4.93
N ASN A 101 -22.90 -6.22 6.26
CA ASN A 101 -24.17 -6.22 7.00
C ASN A 101 -24.75 -4.81 7.22
N THR A 102 -24.08 -3.76 6.75
CA THR A 102 -24.58 -2.39 6.86
C THR A 102 -25.40 -2.02 5.62
N ALA A 103 -26.67 -1.66 5.79
CA ALA A 103 -27.48 -1.13 4.70
C ALA A 103 -27.01 0.27 4.29
N GLY A 104 -27.08 0.58 2.99
CA GLY A 104 -26.77 1.90 2.46
C GLY A 104 -26.09 1.88 1.10
N ASP A 105 -25.97 3.07 0.50
CA ASP A 105 -25.23 3.28 -0.73
C ASP A 105 -23.71 3.33 -0.50
N LEU A 106 -22.93 3.44 -1.58
CA LEU A 106 -21.47 3.49 -1.49
C LEU A 106 -20.97 4.69 -0.66
N ALA A 107 -21.66 5.84 -0.70
CA ALA A 107 -21.26 7.03 0.05
C ALA A 107 -21.45 6.82 1.57
N TRP A 108 -22.55 6.19 1.96
CA TRP A 108 -22.79 5.76 3.34
C TRP A 108 -21.76 4.73 3.80
N ILE A 109 -21.53 3.68 3.00
CA ILE A 109 -20.54 2.63 3.32
C ILE A 109 -19.13 3.22 3.47
N ARG A 110 -18.75 4.20 2.65
CA ARG A 110 -17.46 4.90 2.78
C ARG A 110 -17.32 5.61 4.12
N ARG A 111 -18.36 6.33 4.55
CA ARG A 111 -18.38 7.02 5.85
C ARG A 111 -18.30 6.01 6.99
N ARG A 112 -19.15 4.99 6.99
CA ARG A 112 -19.14 3.94 8.02
C ARG A 112 -17.82 3.20 8.07
N ALA A 113 -17.18 2.93 6.92
CA ALA A 113 -15.86 2.31 6.85
C ALA A 113 -14.79 3.17 7.54
N ALA A 114 -14.82 4.50 7.38
CA ALA A 114 -13.86 5.39 8.01
C ALA A 114 -14.03 5.42 9.54
N GLU A 115 -15.28 5.43 10.03
CA GLU A 115 -15.60 5.37 11.47
C GLU A 115 -15.20 4.02 12.06
N LEU A 116 -15.65 2.92 11.46
CA LEU A 116 -15.37 1.57 11.92
C LEU A 116 -13.86 1.29 11.94
N LYS A 117 -13.10 1.84 10.99
CA LYS A 117 -11.64 1.69 10.99
C LYS A 117 -10.99 2.41 12.18
N LYS A 118 -11.50 3.56 12.61
CA LYS A 118 -11.01 4.26 13.82
C LYS A 118 -11.36 3.48 15.09
N GLU A 119 -12.54 2.86 15.12
CA GLU A 119 -13.00 2.02 16.24
C GLU A 119 -12.14 0.75 16.37
N LEU A 120 -11.90 0.05 15.25
CA LEU A 120 -11.23 -1.26 15.23
C LEU A 120 -9.70 -1.18 15.22
N VAL A 121 -9.14 -0.14 14.62
CA VAL A 121 -7.70 0.06 14.51
C VAL A 121 -7.38 1.40 15.16
N PRO A 122 -7.25 1.45 16.50
CA PRO A 122 -6.91 2.68 17.17
C PRO A 122 -5.58 3.20 16.62
N ALA A 123 -5.50 4.52 16.45
CA ALA A 123 -4.28 5.15 15.97
C ALA A 123 -3.15 4.79 16.92
N VAL A 124 -2.10 4.14 16.41
CA VAL A 124 -0.89 3.90 17.19
C VAL A 124 -0.37 5.27 17.63
N PRO A 125 -0.24 5.52 18.95
CA PRO A 125 0.31 6.77 19.44
C PRO A 125 1.64 7.05 18.75
N ARG A 126 1.85 8.31 18.34
CA ARG A 126 3.13 8.69 17.74
C ARG A 126 4.20 8.48 18.79
N SER A 127 5.14 7.58 18.53
CA SER A 127 6.34 7.42 19.33
C SER A 127 7.43 8.38 18.84
N VAL A 128 8.27 8.83 19.77
CA VAL A 128 9.52 9.50 19.44
C VAL A 128 10.35 8.52 18.60
N ARG A 129 10.76 8.94 17.40
CA ARG A 129 11.53 8.10 16.48
C ARG A 129 12.27 8.94 15.46
N ALA A 130 13.37 8.40 14.95
CA ALA A 130 14.04 8.90 13.75
C ALA A 130 14.08 7.77 12.70
N SER A 131 13.95 8.12 11.43
CA SER A 131 14.08 7.17 10.31
C SER A 131 14.71 7.87 9.12
N VAL A 132 15.62 7.19 8.43
CA VAL A 132 16.24 7.67 7.18
C VAL A 132 15.74 6.84 6.01
N LYS A 133 15.37 7.51 4.91
CA LYS A 133 15.06 6.87 3.63
C LYS A 133 16.08 7.32 2.60
N HIS A 134 16.83 6.37 2.03
CA HIS A 134 17.72 6.61 0.90
C HIS A 134 16.94 6.56 -0.42
N HIS A 135 17.32 7.41 -1.36
CA HIS A 135 16.77 7.49 -2.71
C HIS A 135 17.85 7.07 -3.72
N GLY A 136 17.43 6.71 -4.94
CA GLY A 136 18.33 6.19 -5.98
C GLY A 136 19.22 7.25 -6.65
N ASP A 137 19.06 8.52 -6.29
CA ASP A 137 19.79 9.68 -6.81
C ASP A 137 20.92 10.14 -5.87
N GLY A 138 21.26 9.31 -4.87
CA GLY A 138 22.27 9.62 -3.85
C GLY A 138 21.78 10.55 -2.74
N MET A 139 20.52 10.97 -2.77
CA MET A 139 19.91 11.78 -1.70
C MET A 139 19.28 10.88 -0.64
N ALA A 140 19.18 11.40 0.59
CA ALA A 140 18.46 10.74 1.66
C ALA A 140 17.56 11.73 2.41
N THR A 141 16.43 11.24 2.93
CA THR A 141 15.52 12.02 3.77
C THR A 141 15.54 11.51 5.20
N LEU A 142 15.92 12.36 6.14
CA LEU A 142 15.74 12.14 7.57
C LEU A 142 14.34 12.58 7.99
N ARG A 143 13.60 11.69 8.67
CA ARG A 143 12.32 12.00 9.32
C ARG A 143 12.48 11.82 10.82
N VAL A 144 12.27 12.90 11.57
CA VAL A 144 12.27 12.91 13.04
C VAL A 144 10.86 13.17 13.55
N THR A 145 10.41 12.36 14.50
CA THR A 145 9.19 12.56 15.27
C THR A 145 9.59 12.80 16.72
N GLY A 146 9.18 13.94 17.28
CA GLY A 146 9.43 14.35 18.66
C GLY A 146 8.33 15.28 19.16
N SER A 147 8.58 16.01 20.26
CA SER A 147 7.67 17.08 20.68
C SER A 147 7.60 18.16 19.61
N ALA A 148 6.42 18.76 19.42
CA ALA A 148 6.19 19.73 18.35
C ALA A 148 7.20 20.89 18.41
N LEU A 149 7.46 21.42 19.60
CA LEU A 149 8.41 22.51 19.80
C LEU A 149 9.85 22.12 19.44
N ALA A 150 10.30 20.92 19.82
CA ALA A 150 11.65 20.48 19.51
C ALA A 150 11.85 20.25 18.01
N VAL A 151 10.89 19.59 17.34
CA VAL A 151 10.96 19.36 15.89
C VAL A 151 10.89 20.69 15.12
N GLN A 152 10.05 21.63 15.57
CA GLN A 152 9.97 22.96 14.97
C GLN A 152 11.30 23.72 15.10
N GLY A 153 11.94 23.68 16.28
CA GLY A 153 13.25 24.29 16.47
C GLY A 153 14.34 23.73 15.54
N VAL A 154 14.36 22.40 15.31
CA VAL A 154 15.28 21.79 14.35
C VAL A 154 14.96 22.22 12.91
N TYR A 155 13.68 22.28 12.55
CA TYR A 155 13.27 22.76 11.23
C TYR A 155 13.67 24.21 11.01
N ASP A 156 13.41 25.10 11.96
CA ASP A 156 13.73 26.52 11.84
C ASP A 156 15.24 26.77 11.77
N ALA A 157 16.05 25.94 12.44
CA ALA A 157 17.51 26.00 12.34
C ALA A 157 18.05 25.59 10.96
N ALA A 158 17.33 24.72 10.23
CA ALA A 158 17.81 24.15 8.98
C ALA A 158 17.14 24.73 7.72
N LYS A 159 15.91 25.23 7.80
CA LYS A 159 15.02 25.48 6.64
C LYS A 159 15.57 26.48 5.61
N ASP A 160 16.38 27.45 6.06
CA ASP A 160 16.86 28.53 5.20
C ASP A 160 18.20 28.17 4.50
N ASP A 161 19.01 27.28 5.09
CA ASP A 161 20.20 26.69 4.47
C ASP A 161 20.42 25.25 4.95
N VAL A 162 19.72 24.32 4.32
CA VAL A 162 19.76 22.90 4.71
C VAL A 162 21.14 22.28 4.45
N ALA A 163 21.82 22.69 3.37
CA ALA A 163 23.11 22.13 3.00
C ALA A 163 24.21 22.60 3.97
N GLY A 164 24.26 23.89 4.29
CA GLY A 164 25.16 24.45 5.28
C GLY A 164 24.90 23.88 6.68
N TRP A 165 23.63 23.79 7.09
CA TRP A 165 23.27 23.19 8.37
C TRP A 165 23.72 21.72 8.44
N LEU A 166 23.44 20.91 7.42
CA LEU A 166 23.90 19.51 7.39
C LEU A 166 25.42 19.39 7.36
N ALA A 167 26.15 20.32 6.74
CA ALA A 167 27.60 20.28 6.68
C ALA A 167 28.25 20.63 8.02
N ASN A 168 27.79 21.71 8.66
CA ASN A 168 28.53 22.40 9.72
C ASN A 168 27.82 22.39 11.09
N ASP A 169 26.49 22.52 11.13
CA ASP A 169 25.76 22.80 12.36
C ASP A 169 24.98 21.60 12.90
N CYS A 170 24.65 20.64 12.04
CA CYS A 170 23.93 19.42 12.41
C CYS A 170 24.87 18.48 13.18
N PRO A 171 24.55 18.11 14.42
CA PRO A 171 25.31 17.12 15.17
C PRO A 171 25.37 15.79 14.41
N LYS A 172 26.57 15.22 14.28
CA LYS A 172 26.81 13.94 13.60
C LYS A 172 27.43 12.95 14.57
N ALA A 173 27.03 11.70 14.46
CA ALA A 173 27.73 10.62 15.14
C ALA A 173 29.03 10.31 14.38
N ASP A 174 30.10 9.99 15.11
CA ASP A 174 31.31 9.43 14.52
C ASP A 174 31.04 7.96 14.15
N TYR A 175 31.04 7.66 12.85
CA TYR A 175 30.99 6.29 12.37
C TYR A 175 32.08 6.03 11.34
N THR A 176 32.79 4.91 11.51
CA THR A 176 33.68 4.38 10.47
C THR A 176 32.82 3.80 9.36
N VAL A 177 32.76 4.47 8.21
CA VAL A 177 32.07 3.94 7.03
C VAL A 177 32.83 2.71 6.56
N ARG A 178 32.28 1.51 6.80
CA ARG A 178 32.72 0.30 6.07
C ARG A 178 32.05 0.32 4.72
N VAL A 179 32.82 0.71 3.73
CA VAL A 179 32.41 0.72 2.34
C VAL A 179 32.55 -0.70 1.79
N THR A 180 31.45 -1.30 1.33
CA THR A 180 31.49 -2.54 0.54
C THR A 180 31.12 -2.15 -0.89
N ALA A 181 32.09 -2.21 -1.80
CA ALA A 181 31.86 -2.02 -3.22
C ALA A 181 31.51 -3.37 -3.85
N ASN A 182 30.37 -3.46 -4.52
CA ASN A 182 30.03 -4.61 -5.37
C ASN A 182 30.43 -4.24 -6.79
N LEU A 183 31.54 -4.77 -7.28
CA LEU A 183 31.94 -4.63 -8.68
C LEU A 183 31.36 -5.77 -9.50
N ASP A 184 30.86 -5.45 -10.70
CA ASP A 184 30.62 -6.46 -11.72
C ASP A 184 31.96 -7.09 -12.12
N LEU A 185 31.94 -8.41 -12.38
CA LEU A 185 33.16 -9.16 -12.70
C LEU A 185 33.83 -8.63 -13.98
N GLY A 186 33.05 -8.13 -14.94
CA GLY A 186 33.57 -7.52 -16.16
C GLY A 186 34.32 -6.21 -15.93
N ASP A 187 33.85 -5.39 -14.99
CA ASP A 187 34.52 -4.12 -14.64
C ASP A 187 35.76 -4.36 -13.77
N TYR A 188 35.73 -5.37 -12.91
CA TYR A 188 36.92 -5.83 -12.18
C TYR A 188 38.06 -6.25 -13.13
N VAL A 189 37.73 -6.97 -14.21
CA VAL A 189 38.72 -7.37 -15.23
C VAL A 189 39.30 -6.16 -15.96
N LYS A 190 38.49 -5.15 -16.30
CA LYS A 190 38.97 -3.91 -16.94
C LYS A 190 39.97 -3.15 -16.07
N ILE A 191 39.66 -3.03 -14.77
CA ILE A 191 40.53 -2.38 -13.78
C ILE A 191 41.85 -3.12 -13.62
N VAL A 192 41.82 -4.45 -13.46
CA VAL A 192 43.03 -5.26 -13.34
C VAL A 192 43.87 -5.24 -14.63
N SER A 193 43.22 -5.10 -15.79
CA SER A 193 43.89 -4.98 -17.09
C SER A 193 44.47 -3.59 -17.40
N GLY A 194 44.28 -2.60 -16.52
CA GLY A 194 44.78 -1.23 -16.70
C GLY A 194 44.10 -0.45 -17.83
N ALA A 195 42.84 -0.79 -18.14
CA ALA A 195 42.10 -0.26 -19.28
C ALA A 195 40.82 0.53 -18.89
N GLY A 196 40.70 0.97 -17.63
CA GLY A 196 39.54 1.69 -17.13
C GLY A 196 39.95 2.93 -16.33
N ASP A 197 40.10 4.06 -17.02
CA ASP A 197 40.39 5.37 -16.40
C ASP A 197 39.13 6.01 -15.77
N ASP A 198 37.95 5.41 -15.93
CA ASP A 198 36.69 5.89 -15.34
C ASP A 198 35.86 4.72 -14.83
N VAL A 199 35.80 4.54 -13.51
CA VAL A 199 34.88 3.59 -12.87
C VAL A 199 34.01 4.33 -11.87
N GLU A 200 32.70 4.33 -12.13
CA GLU A 200 31.70 4.81 -11.18
C GLU A 200 31.42 3.73 -10.14
N VAL A 201 31.84 3.97 -8.90
CA VAL A 201 31.54 3.08 -7.78
C VAL A 201 30.25 3.53 -7.11
N HIS A 202 29.19 2.76 -7.30
CA HIS A 202 27.92 2.95 -6.61
C HIS A 202 27.94 2.28 -5.24
N PHE A 203 27.84 3.06 -4.17
CA PHE A 203 27.78 2.53 -2.82
C PHE A 203 26.34 2.22 -2.39
N ALA A 204 26.17 1.20 -1.54
CA ALA A 204 24.87 0.79 -1.01
C ALA A 204 24.14 1.87 -0.18
N ASN A 205 24.87 2.91 0.24
CA ASN A 205 24.32 4.09 0.92
C ASN A 205 23.96 5.25 -0.03
N GLY A 206 24.10 5.06 -1.35
CA GLY A 206 23.82 6.06 -2.38
C GLY A 206 24.97 7.02 -2.67
N VAL A 207 26.11 6.91 -1.98
CA VAL A 207 27.29 7.69 -2.33
C VAL A 207 27.81 7.20 -3.68
N VAL A 208 28.24 8.12 -4.54
CA VAL A 208 28.95 7.84 -5.80
C VAL A 208 30.33 8.46 -5.68
N VAL A 209 31.37 7.65 -5.84
CA VAL A 209 32.75 8.16 -5.97
C VAL A 209 33.27 7.75 -7.33
N SER A 210 33.71 8.75 -8.10
CA SER A 210 34.50 8.58 -9.31
C SER A 210 35.98 8.71 -8.95
N GLY A 211 36.80 7.76 -9.38
CA GLY A 211 38.25 7.83 -9.28
C GLY A 211 38.89 7.51 -10.62
N ALA A 212 39.90 8.31 -10.97
CA ALA A 212 40.88 8.00 -12.02
C ALA A 212 41.97 7.07 -11.46
#